data_AF-A0A951II49-F1
#
_entry.id   AF-A0A951II49-F1
#
_cell.length_a   1.000
_cell.length_b   1.000
_cell.length_c   1.000
_cell.angle_alpha   90.00
_cell.angle_beta   90.00
_cell.angle_gamma   90.00
#
_symmetry.space_group_name_H-M   'P 1'
#
loop_
_entity.id
_entity.type
_entity.pdbx_description
1 polymer ?
#
loop_
_entity_poly.entity_id
_entity_poly.type
_entity_poly.pdbx_seq_one_letter_code
_entity_poly.pdbx_strand_id
1 'polypeptide(L)'
;MRNLALLARGNWNGIQLAFSRPRDGVTFVRGLDWLKAKIFAGDGGLLLPLIYAKDLWVIGESSRKDELRDTAVLITLYAYELIQIDGAKCEDRSAPGHRLDQLIAGRADTLRYMKALPAETKQKLADAAIALEKVTALRRKDDDLICRGGLDEIRAGLERGTQHEVPTPPGHLPGKSIGVAPPGDFVPKFLSPAFYKPLQDKARSEIREKFARLMQ
;
A
#
# COMPACT_ATOMS: atom_id res chain seq x y z
N MET A 1 1.18 -21.89 -6.82
CA MET A 1 1.65 -21.52 -8.18
C MET A 1 0.87 -20.36 -8.80
N ARG A 2 -0.47 -20.30 -8.73
CA ARG A 2 -1.29 -19.22 -9.32
C ARG A 2 -0.89 -17.79 -8.87
N ASN A 3 -0.69 -17.55 -7.57
CA ASN A 3 -0.35 -16.21 -7.05
C ASN A 3 1.04 -15.73 -7.51
N LEU A 4 2.01 -16.64 -7.68
CA LEU A 4 3.34 -16.30 -8.22
C LEU A 4 3.26 -15.88 -9.69
N ALA A 5 2.42 -16.56 -10.48
CA ALA A 5 2.21 -16.18 -11.88
C ALA A 5 1.50 -14.82 -12.02
N LEU A 6 0.55 -14.52 -11.14
CA LEU A 6 -0.12 -13.20 -11.12
C LEU A 6 0.86 -12.09 -10.73
N LEU A 7 1.72 -12.34 -9.74
CA LEU A 7 2.77 -11.41 -9.31
C LEU A 7 3.80 -11.16 -10.39
N ALA A 8 4.30 -12.22 -11.04
CA ALA A 8 5.26 -12.10 -12.14
C ALA A 8 4.71 -11.33 -13.35
N ARG A 9 3.38 -11.29 -13.52
CA ARG A 9 2.68 -10.58 -14.59
C ARG A 9 2.19 -9.18 -14.19
N GLY A 10 2.47 -8.72 -12.96
CA GLY A 10 1.95 -7.45 -12.45
C GLY A 10 0.41 -7.38 -12.42
N ASN A 11 -0.29 -8.51 -12.35
CA ASN A 11 -1.75 -8.54 -12.34
C ASN A 11 -2.30 -8.26 -10.93
N TRP A 12 -2.28 -6.97 -10.56
CA TRP A 12 -2.69 -6.48 -9.24
C TRP A 12 -4.15 -6.81 -8.91
N ASN A 13 -5.06 -6.64 -9.88
CA ASN A 13 -6.48 -6.99 -9.72
C ASN A 13 -6.66 -8.49 -9.45
N GLY A 14 -5.94 -9.33 -10.19
CA GLY A 14 -5.97 -10.78 -9.99
C GLY A 14 -5.44 -11.19 -8.62
N ILE A 15 -4.38 -10.53 -8.12
CA ILE A 15 -3.86 -10.75 -6.76
C ILE A 15 -4.91 -10.34 -5.74
N GLN A 16 -5.43 -9.12 -5.83
CA GLN A 16 -6.45 -8.64 -4.89
C GLN A 16 -7.67 -9.56 -4.86
N LEU A 17 -8.16 -10.01 -6.01
CA LEU A 17 -9.28 -10.95 -6.11
C LEU A 17 -8.96 -12.31 -5.48
N ALA A 18 -7.73 -12.81 -5.65
CA ALA A 18 -7.30 -14.08 -5.07
C ALA A 18 -7.32 -14.05 -3.52
N PHE A 19 -7.06 -12.89 -2.91
CA PHE A 19 -7.09 -12.72 -1.46
C PHE A 19 -8.44 -12.22 -0.92
N SER A 20 -9.29 -11.62 -1.75
CA SER A 20 -10.59 -11.06 -1.29
C SER A 20 -11.66 -12.11 -0.98
N ARG A 21 -11.47 -13.38 -1.36
CA ARG A 21 -12.46 -14.46 -1.20
C ARG A 21 -11.78 -15.79 -0.82
N PRO A 22 -11.27 -15.93 0.41
CA PRO A 22 -10.80 -17.23 0.89
C PRO A 22 -11.95 -18.23 0.89
N ARG A 23 -11.70 -19.46 0.39
CA ARG A 23 -12.70 -20.53 0.33
C ARG A 23 -12.96 -21.18 1.69
N ASP A 24 -11.94 -21.18 2.54
CA ASP A 24 -11.93 -21.78 3.87
C ASP A 24 -10.79 -21.16 4.71
N GLY A 25 -10.79 -21.45 6.01
CA GLY A 25 -9.80 -20.92 6.96
C GLY A 25 -8.37 -21.40 6.69
N VAL A 26 -8.17 -22.61 6.16
CA VAL A 26 -6.83 -23.16 5.87
C VAL A 26 -6.19 -22.40 4.70
N THR A 27 -6.95 -22.18 3.64
CA THR A 27 -6.56 -21.42 2.46
C THR A 27 -6.21 -19.98 2.84
N PHE A 28 -6.98 -19.41 3.75
CA PHE A 28 -6.74 -18.07 4.26
C PHE A 28 -5.42 -17.96 5.06
N VAL A 29 -5.18 -18.86 6.02
CA VAL A 29 -3.92 -18.89 6.80
C VAL A 29 -2.72 -19.10 5.89
N ARG A 30 -2.79 -20.04 4.94
CA ARG A 30 -1.73 -20.22 3.93
C ARG A 30 -1.50 -18.97 3.08
N GLY A 31 -2.57 -18.21 2.82
CA GLY A 31 -2.50 -16.92 2.15
C GLY A 31 -1.70 -15.90 2.97
N LEU A 32 -1.99 -15.79 4.26
CA LEU A 32 -1.26 -14.92 5.19
C LEU A 32 0.22 -15.29 5.27
N ASP A 33 0.55 -16.57 5.41
CA ASP A 33 1.94 -17.04 5.45
C ASP A 33 2.69 -16.71 4.16
N TRP A 34 2.01 -16.87 3.01
CA TRP A 34 2.59 -16.51 1.72
C TRP A 34 2.81 -14.99 1.59
N LEU A 35 1.85 -14.17 2.01
CA LEU A 35 1.97 -12.71 2.02
C LEU A 35 3.13 -12.27 2.90
N LYS A 36 3.19 -12.78 4.13
CA LYS A 36 4.29 -12.52 5.07
C LYS A 36 5.64 -12.89 4.45
N ALA A 37 5.78 -14.10 3.91
CA ALA A 37 7.02 -14.55 3.29
C ALA A 37 7.47 -13.64 2.14
N LYS A 38 6.52 -13.18 1.31
CA LYS A 38 6.82 -12.28 0.18
C LYS A 38 7.22 -10.88 0.62
N ILE A 39 6.52 -10.31 1.59
CA ILE A 39 6.84 -9.01 2.18
C ILE A 39 8.26 -9.01 2.75
N PHE A 40 8.61 -10.03 3.55
CA PHE A 40 9.92 -10.13 4.18
C PHE A 40 11.05 -10.45 3.20
N ALA A 41 10.73 -11.04 2.03
CA ALA A 41 11.67 -11.19 0.93
C ALA A 41 11.90 -9.88 0.14
N GLY A 42 11.08 -8.84 0.36
CA GLY A 42 11.09 -7.61 -0.43
C GLY A 42 10.37 -7.74 -1.79
N ASP A 43 9.53 -8.78 -1.95
CA ASP A 43 8.78 -9.03 -3.18
C ASP A 43 7.41 -8.35 -3.16
N GLY A 44 6.95 -7.96 -4.36
CA GLY A 44 5.55 -7.64 -4.63
C GLY A 44 5.05 -6.25 -4.24
N GLY A 45 5.96 -5.38 -3.79
CA GLY A 45 5.67 -3.95 -3.61
C GLY A 45 4.59 -3.68 -2.57
N LEU A 46 3.93 -2.54 -2.70
CA LEU A 46 2.93 -1.97 -1.81
C LEU A 46 1.67 -2.84 -1.70
N LEU A 47 1.26 -3.55 -2.75
CA LEU A 47 0.00 -4.30 -2.73
C LEU A 47 -0.03 -5.37 -1.64
N LEU A 48 1.07 -6.11 -1.47
CA LEU A 48 1.09 -7.25 -0.54
C LEU A 48 0.97 -6.79 0.93
N PRO A 49 1.74 -5.79 1.41
CA PRO A 49 1.53 -5.17 2.72
C PRO A 49 0.10 -4.68 2.93
N LEU A 50 -0.52 -4.04 1.92
CA LEU A 50 -1.89 -3.56 2.03
C LEU A 50 -2.87 -4.70 2.30
N ILE A 51 -2.78 -5.79 1.54
CA ILE A 51 -3.65 -6.97 1.71
C ILE A 51 -3.38 -7.61 3.08
N TYR A 52 -2.11 -7.83 3.41
CA TYR A 52 -1.72 -8.51 4.64
C TYR A 52 -2.15 -7.75 5.90
N ALA A 53 -1.96 -6.42 5.94
CA ALA A 53 -2.40 -5.59 7.04
C ALA A 53 -3.93 -5.63 7.22
N LYS A 54 -4.69 -5.59 6.12
CA LYS A 54 -6.15 -5.70 6.16
C LYS A 54 -6.58 -7.03 6.76
N ASP A 55 -6.02 -8.13 6.28
CA ASP A 55 -6.43 -9.46 6.72
C ASP A 55 -6.06 -9.69 8.18
N LEU A 56 -4.86 -9.26 8.61
CA LEU A 56 -4.47 -9.26 10.03
C LEU A 56 -5.43 -8.47 10.90
N TRP A 57 -5.85 -7.28 10.44
CA TRP A 57 -6.79 -6.43 11.16
C TRP A 57 -8.13 -7.14 11.38
N VAL A 58 -8.73 -7.66 10.30
CA VAL A 58 -10.03 -8.34 10.33
C VAL A 58 -10.01 -9.56 11.28
N ILE A 59 -8.93 -10.35 11.26
CA ILE A 59 -8.80 -11.49 12.17
C ILE A 59 -8.57 -11.02 13.60
N GLY A 60 -7.69 -10.05 13.81
CA GLY A 60 -7.39 -9.52 15.14
C GLY A 60 -8.63 -8.97 15.82
N GLU A 61 -9.48 -8.28 15.08
CA GLU A 61 -10.78 -7.80 15.56
C GLU A 61 -11.74 -8.94 15.89
N SER A 62 -11.96 -9.87 14.94
CA SER A 62 -12.92 -10.98 15.14
C SER A 62 -12.49 -11.98 16.22
N SER A 63 -11.19 -12.20 16.39
CA SER A 63 -10.63 -13.11 17.40
C SER A 63 -10.22 -12.43 18.70
N ARG A 64 -10.38 -11.10 18.80
CA ARG A 64 -9.95 -10.26 19.94
C ARG A 64 -8.48 -10.49 20.33
N LYS A 65 -7.60 -10.59 19.33
CA LYS A 65 -6.16 -10.76 19.50
C LYS A 65 -5.43 -9.48 19.20
N ASP A 66 -4.91 -8.83 20.23
CA ASP A 66 -4.20 -7.55 20.11
C ASP A 66 -2.90 -7.69 19.33
N GLU A 67 -2.22 -8.84 19.41
CA GLU A 67 -0.96 -9.06 18.70
C GLU A 67 -1.14 -9.03 17.18
N LEU A 68 -2.31 -9.47 16.68
CA LEU A 68 -2.63 -9.40 15.25
C LEU A 68 -2.95 -7.96 14.84
N ARG A 69 -3.60 -7.18 15.71
CA ARG A 69 -3.90 -5.77 15.46
C ARG A 69 -2.63 -4.92 15.50
N ASP A 70 -1.73 -5.18 16.45
CA ASP A 70 -0.40 -4.57 16.51
C ASP A 70 0.43 -4.93 15.27
N THR A 71 0.39 -6.18 14.81
CA THR A 71 1.05 -6.58 13.56
C THR A 71 0.42 -5.88 12.35
N ALA A 72 -0.90 -5.68 12.31
CA ALA A 72 -1.55 -4.92 11.26
C ALA A 72 -1.12 -3.44 11.25
N VAL A 73 -0.92 -2.83 12.42
CA VAL A 73 -0.34 -1.49 12.57
C VAL A 73 1.09 -1.46 12.03
N LEU A 74 1.95 -2.39 12.42
CA LEU A 74 3.33 -2.49 11.93
C LEU A 74 3.36 -2.56 10.39
N ILE A 75 2.56 -3.42 9.78
CA ILE A 75 2.54 -3.59 8.33
C ILE A 75 1.93 -2.35 7.63
N THR A 76 0.99 -1.66 8.28
CA THR A 76 0.44 -0.38 7.79
C THR A 76 1.50 0.72 7.80
N LEU A 77 2.31 0.80 8.87
CA LEU A 77 3.45 1.72 8.94
C LEU A 77 4.50 1.38 7.88
N TYR A 78 4.82 0.10 7.68
CA TYR A 78 5.71 -0.32 6.61
C TYR A 78 5.17 0.07 5.21
N ALA A 79 3.87 -0.11 4.94
CA ALA A 79 3.24 0.35 3.70
C ALA A 79 3.34 1.87 3.52
N TYR A 80 3.17 2.64 4.60
CA TYR A 80 3.39 4.09 4.62
C TYR A 80 4.83 4.43 4.21
N GLU A 81 5.83 3.72 4.75
CA GLU A 81 7.24 3.91 4.38
C GLU A 81 7.50 3.62 2.91
N LEU A 82 6.94 2.54 2.36
CA LEU A 82 7.07 2.23 0.93
C LEU A 82 6.55 3.39 0.07
N ILE A 83 5.39 3.95 0.39
CA ILE A 83 4.85 5.09 -0.35
C ILE A 83 5.77 6.30 -0.24
N GLN A 84 6.24 6.63 0.96
CA GLN A 84 7.09 7.81 1.20
C GLN A 84 8.47 7.70 0.57
N ILE A 85 9.09 6.52 0.66
CA ILE A 85 10.48 6.29 0.25
C ILE A 85 10.52 5.81 -1.20
N ASP A 86 9.80 4.75 -1.54
CA ASP A 86 9.83 4.23 -2.91
C ASP A 86 9.00 5.09 -3.88
N GLY A 87 8.03 5.87 -3.37
CA GLY A 87 7.35 6.91 -4.16
C GLY A 87 8.28 8.02 -4.64
N ALA A 88 9.45 8.20 -4.01
CA ALA A 88 10.47 9.12 -4.51
C ALA A 88 10.99 8.73 -5.91
N LYS A 89 10.78 7.48 -6.35
CA LYS A 89 11.12 7.01 -7.70
C LYS A 89 10.14 7.48 -8.77
N CYS A 90 8.90 7.82 -8.44
CA CYS A 90 7.89 8.19 -9.42
C CYS A 90 8.20 9.54 -10.08
N GLU A 91 8.09 9.62 -11.41
CA GLU A 91 8.20 10.90 -12.13
C GLU A 91 6.99 11.80 -11.83
N ASP A 92 5.78 11.22 -11.86
CA ASP A 92 4.57 11.89 -11.37
C ASP A 92 4.55 11.92 -9.83
N ARG A 93 4.74 13.11 -9.27
CA ARG A 93 4.77 13.33 -7.82
C ARG A 93 3.39 13.32 -7.16
N SER A 94 2.32 13.42 -7.93
CA SER A 94 0.96 13.35 -7.38
C SER A 94 0.55 11.92 -7.03
N ALA A 95 1.11 10.90 -7.70
CA ALA A 95 0.75 9.50 -7.49
C ALA A 95 1.07 9.00 -6.06
N PRO A 96 2.28 9.18 -5.50
CA PRO A 96 2.56 8.78 -4.12
C PRO A 96 1.67 9.50 -3.09
N GLY A 97 1.37 10.79 -3.33
CA GLY A 97 0.45 11.56 -2.48
C GLY A 97 -0.94 10.93 -2.46
N HIS A 98 -1.49 10.62 -3.63
CA HIS A 98 -2.78 9.94 -3.74
C HIS A 98 -2.78 8.56 -3.06
N ARG A 99 -1.69 7.77 -3.17
CA ARG A 99 -1.57 6.48 -2.46
C ARG A 99 -1.54 6.64 -0.96
N LEU A 100 -0.94 7.72 -0.46
CA LEU A 100 -0.94 8.04 0.96
C LEU A 100 -2.36 8.32 1.46
N ASP A 101 -3.12 9.12 0.71
CA ASP A 101 -4.51 9.44 1.04
C ASP A 101 -5.37 8.17 1.07
N GLN A 102 -5.19 7.29 0.08
CA GLN A 102 -5.86 5.99 0.03
C GLN A 102 -5.48 5.09 1.21
N LEU A 103 -4.21 5.05 1.59
CA LEU A 103 -3.76 4.28 2.76
C LEU A 103 -4.43 4.80 4.03
N ILE A 104 -4.42 6.12 4.25
CA ILE A 104 -4.98 6.74 5.45
C ILE A 104 -6.48 6.51 5.52
N ALA A 105 -7.20 6.77 4.43
CA ALA A 105 -8.65 6.56 4.35
C ALA A 105 -9.00 5.07 4.52
N GLY A 106 -8.28 4.18 3.83
CA GLY A 106 -8.53 2.73 3.85
C GLY A 106 -8.08 2.02 5.13
N ARG A 107 -7.35 2.70 6.02
CA ARG A 107 -6.83 2.15 7.30
C ARG A 107 -7.25 3.00 8.50
N ALA A 108 -8.31 3.78 8.39
CA ALA A 108 -8.76 4.69 9.44
C ALA A 108 -8.91 4.01 10.81
N ASP A 109 -9.50 2.80 10.87
CA ASP A 109 -9.67 2.06 12.13
C ASP A 109 -8.34 1.56 12.71
N THR A 110 -7.45 1.03 11.85
CA THR A 110 -6.09 0.62 12.25
C THR A 110 -5.30 1.80 12.80
N LEU A 111 -5.38 2.96 12.15
CA LEU A 111 -4.71 4.18 12.60
C LEU A 111 -5.33 4.73 13.89
N ARG A 112 -6.65 4.64 14.06
CA ARG A 112 -7.33 5.02 15.31
C ARG A 112 -6.86 4.15 16.48
N TYR A 113 -6.76 2.85 16.26
CA TYR A 113 -6.22 1.92 17.26
C TYR A 113 -4.77 2.21 17.58
N MET A 114 -3.93 2.42 16.56
CA MET A 114 -2.53 2.82 16.76
C MET A 114 -2.42 4.06 17.64
N LYS A 115 -3.25 5.09 17.42
CA LYS A 115 -3.25 6.32 18.23
C LYS A 115 -3.65 6.06 19.69
N ALA A 116 -4.43 5.02 19.98
CA ALA A 116 -4.83 4.65 21.34
C ALA A 116 -3.79 3.78 22.08
N LEU A 117 -2.79 3.23 21.38
CA LEU A 117 -1.75 2.41 22.00
C LEU A 117 -0.88 3.21 22.98
N PRO A 118 -0.29 2.55 24.00
CA PRO A 118 0.74 3.15 24.84
C PRO A 118 1.90 3.70 24.00
N ALA A 119 2.49 4.81 24.45
CA ALA A 119 3.60 5.47 23.73
C ALA A 119 4.79 4.52 23.45
N GLU A 120 5.10 3.66 24.42
CA GLU A 120 6.16 2.65 24.26
C GLU A 120 5.83 1.66 23.14
N THR A 121 4.59 1.18 23.06
CA THR A 121 4.15 0.26 21.99
C THR A 121 4.19 0.94 20.63
N LYS A 122 3.72 2.19 20.54
CA LYS A 122 3.81 3.01 19.31
C LYS A 122 5.26 3.10 18.80
N GLN A 123 6.20 3.40 19.69
CA GLN A 123 7.62 3.49 19.36
C GLN A 123 8.19 2.14 18.91
N LYS A 124 7.88 1.05 19.61
CA LYS A 124 8.30 -0.31 19.20
C LYS A 124 7.81 -0.67 17.80
N LEU A 125 6.55 -0.36 17.49
CA LEU A 125 5.97 -0.63 16.16
C LEU A 125 6.61 0.25 15.08
N ALA A 126 6.88 1.52 15.37
CA ALA A 126 7.60 2.43 14.48
C ALA A 126 9.02 1.91 14.17
N ASP A 127 9.78 1.53 15.20
CA ASP A 127 11.13 1.01 15.04
C ASP A 127 11.15 -0.31 14.26
N ALA A 128 10.18 -1.18 14.52
CA ALA A 128 10.05 -2.45 13.81
C ALA A 128 9.71 -2.26 12.32
N ALA A 129 8.85 -1.29 11.98
CA ALA A 129 8.55 -0.94 10.60
C ALA A 129 9.81 -0.42 9.87
N ILE A 130 10.54 0.52 10.48
CA ILE A 130 11.81 1.05 9.94
C ILE A 130 12.85 -0.06 9.75
N ALA A 131 12.93 -1.00 10.70
CA ALA A 131 13.82 -2.14 10.57
C ALA A 131 13.42 -3.05 9.39
N LEU A 132 12.13 -3.29 9.19
CA LEU A 132 11.61 -4.06 8.07
C LEU A 132 11.89 -3.37 6.72
N GLU A 133 11.76 -2.03 6.65
CA GLU A 133 12.15 -1.25 5.47
C GLU A 133 13.62 -1.47 5.12
N LYS A 134 14.52 -1.35 6.09
CA LYS A 134 15.96 -1.55 5.88
C LYS A 134 16.30 -2.95 5.38
N VAL A 135 15.66 -3.98 5.95
CA VAL A 135 15.91 -5.39 5.57
C VAL A 135 15.43 -5.69 4.15
N THR A 136 14.39 -5.01 3.70
CA THR A 136 13.77 -5.27 2.39
C THR A 136 14.31 -4.35 1.29
N ALA A 137 14.83 -3.16 1.62
CA ALA A 137 15.16 -2.08 0.68
C ALA A 137 16.00 -2.49 -0.53
N LEU A 138 17.06 -3.27 -0.31
CA LEU A 138 17.97 -3.69 -1.39
C LEU A 138 17.37 -4.73 -2.33
N ARG A 139 16.27 -5.38 -1.95
CA ARG A 139 15.62 -6.45 -2.72
C ARG A 139 14.38 -5.97 -3.46
N ARG A 140 13.77 -4.87 -3.00
CA ARG A 140 12.55 -4.31 -3.61
C ARG A 140 12.85 -3.81 -5.02
N LYS A 141 12.04 -4.29 -5.97
CA LYS A 141 12.02 -3.78 -7.35
C LYS A 141 11.22 -2.48 -7.43
N ASP A 142 11.24 -1.84 -8.59
CA ASP A 142 10.34 -0.73 -8.86
C ASP A 142 8.89 -1.21 -8.82
N ASP A 143 8.03 -0.39 -8.23
CA ASP A 143 6.64 -0.71 -7.95
C ASP A 143 5.73 0.28 -8.67
N ASP A 144 5.22 -0.16 -9.82
CA ASP A 144 4.27 0.59 -10.63
C ASP A 144 3.04 1.02 -9.84
N LEU A 145 2.60 0.25 -8.83
CA LEU A 145 1.39 0.59 -8.09
C LEU A 145 1.55 1.91 -7.34
N ILE A 146 2.74 2.15 -6.77
CA ILE A 146 3.04 3.41 -6.06
C ILE A 146 2.99 4.61 -7.01
N CYS A 147 3.40 4.41 -8.26
CA CYS A 147 3.46 5.47 -9.29
C CYS A 147 2.19 5.57 -10.15
N ARG A 148 1.13 4.84 -9.80
CA ARG A 148 -0.20 4.89 -10.44
C ARG A 148 -1.19 5.68 -9.61
N GLY A 149 -2.19 6.26 -10.27
CA GLY A 149 -3.30 7.03 -9.72
C GLY A 149 -3.01 8.53 -9.65
N GLY A 150 -1.91 8.98 -10.24
CA GLY A 150 -1.55 10.39 -10.33
C GLY A 150 -2.13 11.10 -11.55
N LEU A 151 -1.83 12.39 -11.67
CA LEU A 151 -2.26 13.28 -12.75
C LEU A 151 -1.84 12.78 -14.14
N ASP A 152 -0.69 12.13 -14.28
CA ASP A 152 -0.24 11.61 -15.57
C ASP A 152 -1.13 10.45 -16.05
N GLU A 153 -1.52 9.55 -15.14
CA GLU A 153 -2.42 8.43 -15.47
C GLU A 153 -3.84 8.95 -15.74
N ILE A 154 -4.30 9.93 -14.97
CA ILE A 154 -5.60 10.60 -15.18
C ILE A 154 -5.61 11.29 -16.55
N ARG A 155 -4.56 12.04 -16.89
CA ARG A 155 -4.41 12.71 -18.18
C ARG A 155 -4.41 11.70 -19.32
N ALA A 156 -3.62 10.63 -19.21
CA ALA A 156 -3.61 9.56 -20.21
C ALA A 156 -5.01 8.92 -20.37
N GLY A 157 -5.74 8.75 -19.27
CA GLY A 157 -7.11 8.27 -19.28
C GLY A 157 -8.10 9.23 -19.94
N LEU A 158 -7.96 10.53 -19.74
CA LEU A 158 -8.81 11.54 -20.39
C LEU A 158 -8.52 11.65 -21.89
N GLU A 159 -7.25 11.55 -22.29
CA GLU A 159 -6.82 11.69 -23.70
C GLU A 159 -7.08 10.43 -24.54
N ARG A 160 -6.83 9.24 -23.97
CA ARG A 160 -6.80 7.97 -24.72
C ARG A 160 -7.45 6.79 -24.00
N GLY A 161 -8.04 7.02 -22.84
CA GLY A 161 -8.59 5.98 -21.98
C GLY A 161 -10.04 5.63 -22.27
N THR A 162 -10.60 4.80 -21.39
CA THR A 162 -12.01 4.41 -21.44
C THR A 162 -12.77 5.05 -20.30
N GLN A 163 -13.89 5.67 -20.63
CA GLN A 163 -14.82 6.23 -19.65
C GLN A 163 -15.91 5.20 -19.32
N HIS A 164 -16.26 5.07 -18.05
CA HIS A 164 -17.34 4.20 -17.60
C HIS A 164 -18.11 4.89 -16.48
N GLU A 165 -19.42 4.67 -16.42
CA GLU A 165 -20.22 5.19 -15.32
C GLU A 165 -19.86 4.45 -14.02
N VAL A 166 -19.61 5.20 -12.95
CA VAL A 166 -19.32 4.67 -11.62
C VAL A 166 -20.41 5.13 -10.65
N PRO A 167 -20.68 4.37 -9.57
CA PRO A 167 -21.64 4.79 -8.56
C PRO A 167 -21.28 6.18 -8.02
N THR A 168 -22.26 7.07 -7.99
CA THR A 168 -22.06 8.41 -7.42
C THR A 168 -21.78 8.29 -5.92
N PRO A 169 -20.64 8.83 -5.43
CA PRO A 169 -20.28 8.70 -4.03
C PRO A 169 -21.36 9.29 -3.09
N PRO A 170 -21.57 8.71 -1.89
CA PRO A 170 -22.49 9.26 -0.92
C PRO A 170 -22.17 10.71 -0.56
N GLY A 171 -23.18 11.58 -0.54
CA GLY A 171 -23.01 13.01 -0.22
C GLY A 171 -22.75 13.93 -1.41
N HIS A 172 -22.65 13.39 -2.64
CA HIS A 172 -22.62 14.20 -3.85
C HIS A 172 -24.02 14.42 -4.44
N LEU A 173 -24.18 15.50 -5.21
CA LEU A 173 -25.43 15.83 -5.88
C LEU A 173 -25.89 14.67 -6.79
N PRO A 174 -27.20 14.45 -6.95
CA PRO A 174 -27.73 13.48 -7.90
C PRO A 174 -27.18 13.75 -9.30
N GLY A 175 -26.48 12.78 -9.88
CA GLY A 175 -25.81 12.93 -11.18
C GLY A 175 -25.06 11.67 -11.58
N LYS A 176 -24.59 11.65 -12.84
CA LYS A 176 -23.72 10.58 -13.35
C LYS A 176 -22.29 10.86 -12.96
N SER A 177 -21.66 9.94 -12.23
CA SER A 177 -20.22 9.97 -12.01
C SER A 177 -19.53 9.15 -13.09
N ILE A 178 -18.51 9.72 -13.71
CA ILE A 178 -17.74 9.05 -14.77
C ILE A 178 -16.36 8.69 -14.21
N GLY A 179 -16.08 7.39 -14.16
CA GLY A 179 -14.75 6.86 -13.94
C GLY A 179 -13.95 6.90 -15.24
N VAL A 180 -12.71 7.34 -15.14
CA VAL A 180 -11.76 7.38 -16.26
C VAL A 180 -10.69 6.34 -15.98
N ALA A 181 -10.58 5.35 -16.87
CA ALA A 181 -9.51 4.36 -16.82
C ALA A 181 -8.43 4.70 -17.85
N PRO A 182 -7.13 4.59 -17.49
CA PRO A 182 -6.03 4.82 -18.42
C PRO A 182 -6.02 3.76 -19.54
N PRO A 183 -5.31 4.03 -20.65
CA PRO A 183 -5.02 3.04 -21.68
C PRO A 183 -4.41 1.76 -21.09
N GLY A 184 -4.73 0.61 -21.67
CA GLY A 184 -4.23 -0.69 -21.19
C GLY A 184 -2.71 -0.86 -21.29
N ASP A 185 -2.04 -0.02 -22.09
CA ASP A 185 -0.60 0.07 -22.27
C ASP A 185 0.06 1.18 -21.44
N PHE A 186 -0.68 1.88 -20.58
CA PHE A 186 -0.11 2.89 -19.70
C PHE A 186 0.85 2.26 -18.68
N VAL A 187 2.10 2.72 -18.70
CA VAL A 187 3.15 2.36 -17.75
C VAL A 187 3.64 3.63 -17.08
N PRO A 188 3.65 3.70 -15.73
CA PRO A 188 4.18 4.86 -15.03
C PRO A 188 5.68 5.01 -15.30
N LYS A 189 6.15 6.24 -15.30
CA LYS A 189 7.57 6.53 -15.49
C LYS A 189 8.28 6.68 -14.15
N PHE A 190 9.52 6.21 -14.14
CA PHE A 190 10.42 6.30 -13.00
C PHE A 190 11.56 7.26 -13.30
N LEU A 191 11.93 8.05 -12.29
CA LEU A 191 13.13 8.86 -12.32
C LEU A 191 14.37 7.97 -12.35
N SER A 192 15.48 8.51 -12.85
CA SER A 192 16.75 7.81 -12.78
C SER A 192 17.30 7.79 -11.34
N PRO A 193 18.17 6.82 -11.00
CA PRO A 193 18.77 6.73 -9.67
C PRO A 193 19.48 7.99 -9.18
N ALA A 194 20.08 8.77 -10.08
CA ALA A 194 20.76 10.01 -9.73
C ALA A 194 19.79 11.06 -9.14
N PHE A 195 18.52 11.03 -9.56
CA PHE A 195 17.50 11.95 -9.08
C PHE A 195 16.73 11.39 -7.87
N TYR A 196 16.34 10.11 -7.89
CA TYR A 196 15.51 9.59 -6.80
C TYR A 196 16.31 9.21 -5.54
N LYS A 197 17.57 8.75 -5.65
CA LYS A 197 18.32 8.27 -4.47
C LYS A 197 18.46 9.34 -3.37
N PRO A 198 18.85 10.60 -3.67
CA PRO A 198 18.90 11.64 -2.66
C PRO A 198 17.54 11.89 -1.99
N LEU A 199 16.45 11.77 -2.75
CA LEU A 199 15.09 11.95 -2.24
C LEU A 199 14.65 10.77 -1.36
N GLN A 200 15.05 9.55 -1.68
CA GLN A 200 14.84 8.38 -0.82
C GLN A 200 15.58 8.53 0.51
N ASP A 201 16.83 8.97 0.46
CA ASP A 201 17.65 9.15 1.67
C ASP A 201 17.07 10.25 2.56
N LYS A 202 16.61 11.35 1.95
CA LYS A 202 15.83 12.38 2.65
C LYS A 202 14.57 11.80 3.28
N ALA A 203 13.76 11.06 2.51
CA ALA A 203 12.52 10.45 3.02
C ALA A 203 12.78 9.50 4.19
N ARG A 204 13.86 8.71 4.14
CA ARG A 204 14.31 7.84 5.25
C ARG A 204 14.70 8.65 6.48
N SER A 205 15.41 9.76 6.31
CA SER A 205 15.82 10.61 7.44
C SER A 205 14.63 11.26 8.15
N GLU A 206 13.56 11.58 7.42
CA GLU A 206 12.35 12.22 7.93
C GLU A 206 11.30 11.21 8.47
N ILE A 207 11.49 9.91 8.25
CA ILE A 207 10.42 8.92 8.45
C ILE A 207 9.97 8.83 9.91
N ARG A 208 10.91 8.97 10.85
CA ARG A 208 10.62 8.97 12.30
C ARG A 208 9.71 10.14 12.69
N GLU A 209 9.96 11.32 12.14
CA GLU A 209 9.14 12.50 12.39
C GLU A 209 7.75 12.37 11.74
N LYS A 210 7.68 11.78 10.55
CA LYS A 210 6.40 11.48 9.88
C LYS A 210 5.56 10.48 10.69
N PHE A 211 6.18 9.43 11.24
CA PHE A 211 5.51 8.51 12.17
C PHE A 211 5.04 9.20 13.44
N ALA A 212 5.88 10.05 14.06
CA ALA A 212 5.47 10.80 15.24
C ALA A 212 4.21 11.63 14.97
N ARG A 213 4.13 12.33 13.83
CA ARG A 213 2.92 13.06 13.41
C ARG A 213 1.72 12.16 13.16
N LEU A 214 1.92 11.00 12.53
CA LEU A 214 0.84 10.06 12.23
C LEU A 214 0.25 9.41 13.49
N MET A 215 1.05 9.26 14.54
CA MET A 215 0.71 8.61 15.81
C MET A 215 0.14 9.53 16.89
N GLN A 216 0.14 10.84 16.65
CA GLN A 216 -0.57 11.86 17.43
C GLN A 216 -2.06 11.81 17.12
#